data_AF-L8PFE4-F1
#
_entry.id   AF-L8PFE4-F1
#
_cell.length_a   1.000
_cell.length_b   1.000
_cell.length_c   1.000
_cell.angle_alpha   90.00
_cell.angle_beta   90.00
_cell.angle_gamma   90.00
#
_symmetry.space_group_name_H-M   'P 1'
#
loop_
_entity.id
_entity.type
_entity.pdbx_description
1 polymer ?
#
loop_
_entity_poly.entity_id
_entity_poly.type
_entity_poly.pdbx_seq_one_letter_code
_entity_poly.pdbx_strand_id
1 'polypeptide(L)'
;MSLPARTTAVLTLSLATAGLGTAVPAAAAPVHVGYVAKSADSEASRAFFRAVLESVAEKRAANPKAAAAVTVVYDASRAPTFRAQIARSTEIWNSSVSNVKLQEGSNADFTYREGNDPRGSYASTDGHGNGYIFLDYRQNQQYDSTRVTAHETGHVLGLPDHYEGPCSELMSGGGPGPSCTNAIPDANERAKVERLWANGFAAAMDKALHKAAR
;
A
#
# COMPACT_ATOMS: atom_id res chain seq x y z
N MET A 1 -70.60 -35.39 -15.99
CA MET A 1 -70.36 -35.58 -14.54
C MET A 1 -69.80 -34.29 -13.97
N SER A 2 -70.15 -33.99 -12.72
CA SER A 2 -70.16 -32.68 -12.04
C SER A 2 -68.84 -31.92 -11.89
N LEU A 3 -68.99 -30.58 -11.81
CA LEU A 3 -68.13 -29.50 -11.29
C LEU A 3 -67.56 -29.76 -9.87
N PRO A 4 -66.53 -29.03 -9.32
CA PRO A 4 -66.53 -27.56 -9.28
C PRO A 4 -65.22 -26.73 -9.24
N ALA A 5 -65.48 -25.44 -9.43
CA ALA A 5 -64.76 -24.19 -9.12
C ALA A 5 -63.70 -24.17 -8.00
N ARG A 6 -62.72 -23.28 -8.18
CA ARG A 6 -62.24 -22.38 -7.11
C ARG A 6 -61.96 -20.99 -7.68
N THR A 7 -62.64 -20.00 -7.11
CA THR A 7 -62.45 -18.56 -7.27
C THR A 7 -61.69 -18.07 -6.05
N THR A 8 -60.65 -17.26 -6.23
CA THR A 8 -60.25 -16.27 -5.21
C THR A 8 -59.47 -15.13 -5.84
N ALA A 9 -59.89 -13.92 -5.50
CA ALA A 9 -59.44 -12.64 -6.00
C ALA A 9 -58.05 -12.24 -5.47
N VAL A 10 -57.31 -11.45 -6.23
CA VAL A 10 -56.33 -10.52 -5.67
C VAL A 10 -56.55 -9.14 -6.27
N LEU A 11 -56.68 -8.20 -5.34
CA LEU A 11 -56.93 -6.77 -5.46
C LEU A 11 -55.90 -6.08 -6.37
N THR A 12 -56.39 -5.26 -7.28
CA THR A 12 -55.61 -4.23 -7.97
C THR A 12 -55.33 -3.06 -7.02
N LEU A 13 -54.07 -2.63 -6.92
CA LEU A 13 -53.74 -1.27 -6.52
C LEU A 13 -52.80 -0.65 -7.55
N SER A 14 -53.35 0.26 -8.35
CA SER A 14 -52.62 1.11 -9.28
C SER A 14 -51.85 2.18 -8.50
N LEU A 15 -50.56 2.36 -8.81
CA LEU A 15 -49.86 3.62 -8.53
C LEU A 15 -49.41 4.26 -9.84
N ALA A 16 -49.66 5.56 -9.91
CA ALA A 16 -49.64 6.42 -11.08
C ALA A 16 -48.27 6.55 -11.77
N THR A 17 -48.34 6.75 -13.08
CA THR A 17 -47.26 7.24 -13.97
C THR A 17 -46.94 8.71 -13.70
N ALA A 18 -45.65 9.08 -13.68
CA ALA A 18 -45.22 10.45 -13.97
C ALA A 18 -43.78 10.51 -14.51
N GLY A 19 -43.62 11.12 -15.69
CA GLY A 19 -42.42 11.89 -16.07
C GLY A 19 -41.35 11.19 -16.92
N LEU A 20 -41.37 11.44 -18.23
CA LEU A 20 -40.19 11.36 -19.09
C LEU A 20 -39.19 12.46 -18.68
N GLY A 21 -37.93 12.09 -18.47
CA GLY A 21 -36.81 13.01 -18.36
C GLY A 21 -35.50 12.27 -18.62
N THR A 22 -34.91 12.45 -19.79
CA THR A 22 -33.56 11.99 -20.10
C THR A 22 -32.55 12.78 -19.27
N ALA A 23 -32.16 12.24 -18.12
CA ALA A 23 -31.07 12.79 -17.32
C ALA A 23 -29.74 12.18 -17.77
N VAL A 24 -28.84 13.05 -18.24
CA VAL A 24 -27.42 12.81 -18.52
C VAL A 24 -26.75 12.22 -17.26
N PRO A 25 -25.86 11.21 -17.33
CA PRO A 25 -25.19 10.72 -16.14
C PRO A 25 -24.26 11.81 -15.61
N ALA A 26 -24.63 12.43 -14.49
CA ALA A 26 -23.72 13.26 -13.72
C ALA A 26 -22.66 12.36 -13.08
N ALA A 27 -21.39 12.65 -13.34
CA ALA A 27 -20.25 11.96 -12.75
C ALA A 27 -20.38 11.89 -11.22
N ALA A 28 -20.32 10.68 -10.67
CA ALA A 28 -20.33 10.46 -9.23
C ALA A 28 -19.05 11.00 -8.60
N ALA A 29 -19.17 12.07 -7.80
CA ALA A 29 -18.13 12.48 -6.87
C ALA A 29 -17.97 11.41 -5.77
N PRO A 30 -16.77 11.19 -5.22
CA PRO A 30 -16.57 10.20 -4.17
C PRO A 30 -17.27 10.67 -2.89
N VAL A 31 -18.30 9.95 -2.48
CA VAL A 31 -18.94 10.17 -1.18
C VAL A 31 -18.04 9.53 -0.12
N HIS A 32 -17.33 10.35 0.64
CA HIS A 32 -16.74 9.91 1.91
C HIS A 32 -17.87 9.65 2.90
N VAL A 33 -18.35 8.41 2.95
CA VAL A 33 -19.32 7.97 3.97
C VAL A 33 -18.57 7.79 5.28
N GLY A 34 -18.43 8.87 6.04
CA GLY A 34 -18.09 8.80 7.46
C GLY A 34 -19.31 8.31 8.23
N TYR A 35 -19.35 7.01 8.55
CA TYR A 35 -20.37 6.47 9.45
C TYR A 35 -19.98 6.85 10.88
N VAL A 36 -20.63 7.87 11.44
CA VAL A 36 -20.56 8.14 12.89
C VAL A 36 -21.53 7.19 13.57
N ALA A 37 -21.02 6.07 14.09
CA ALA A 37 -21.80 5.14 14.89
C ALA A 37 -22.13 5.78 16.25
N LYS A 38 -23.37 6.27 16.41
CA LYS A 38 -23.94 6.49 17.74
C LYS A 38 -24.30 5.11 18.30
N SER A 39 -23.77 4.77 19.48
CA SER A 39 -23.90 3.45 20.09
C SER A 39 -25.36 3.06 20.34
N ALA A 40 -25.89 2.18 19.50
CA ALA A 40 -27.05 1.37 19.83
C ALA A 40 -26.53 -0.03 20.15
N ASP A 41 -26.18 -0.28 21.41
CA ASP A 41 -25.72 -1.59 21.89
C ASP A 41 -26.91 -2.56 21.97
N SER A 42 -27.36 -3.03 20.82
CA SER A 42 -28.38 -4.09 20.70
C SER A 42 -27.75 -5.30 20.03
N GLU A 43 -28.24 -6.51 20.35
CA GLU A 43 -27.82 -7.73 19.65
C GLU A 43 -28.03 -7.63 18.14
N ALA A 44 -29.10 -6.96 17.71
CA ALA A 44 -29.37 -6.72 16.30
C ALA A 44 -28.27 -5.85 15.64
N SER A 45 -27.80 -4.80 16.34
CA SER A 45 -26.68 -3.98 15.87
C SER A 45 -25.39 -4.81 15.79
N ARG A 46 -25.10 -5.64 16.79
CA ARG A 46 -23.91 -6.50 16.80
C ARG A 46 -23.94 -7.54 15.69
N ALA A 47 -25.10 -8.16 15.46
CA ALA A 47 -25.30 -9.11 14.36
C ALA A 47 -25.15 -8.44 13.00
N PHE A 48 -25.69 -7.23 12.84
CA PHE A 48 -25.52 -6.44 11.62
C PHE A 48 -24.06 -6.08 11.37
N PHE A 49 -23.34 -5.55 12.36
CA PHE A 49 -21.92 -5.24 12.21
C PHE A 49 -21.07 -6.48 11.94
N ARG A 50 -21.38 -7.62 12.57
CA ARG A 50 -20.69 -8.90 12.29
C ARG A 50 -20.91 -9.34 10.85
N ALA A 51 -22.14 -9.33 10.37
CA ALA A 51 -22.47 -9.70 8.99
C ALA A 51 -21.80 -8.76 7.96
N VAL A 52 -21.72 -7.46 8.26
CA VAL A 52 -20.99 -6.50 7.44
C VAL A 52 -19.49 -6.83 7.40
N LEU A 53 -18.88 -7.14 8.55
CA LEU A 53 -17.47 -7.52 8.63
C LEU A 53 -17.16 -8.84 7.89
N GLU A 54 -18.01 -9.86 8.04
CA GLU A 54 -17.88 -11.12 7.30
C GLU A 54 -18.01 -10.90 5.79
N SER A 55 -18.97 -10.10 5.34
CA SER A 55 -19.13 -9.77 3.91
C SER A 55 -17.93 -9.00 3.35
N VAL A 56 -17.34 -8.11 4.15
CA VAL A 56 -16.10 -7.41 3.78
C VAL A 56 -14.93 -8.39 3.71
N ALA A 57 -14.80 -9.32 4.66
CA ALA A 57 -13.76 -10.34 4.67
C ALA A 57 -13.86 -11.27 3.44
N GLU A 58 -15.06 -11.75 3.08
CA GLU A 58 -15.28 -12.56 1.87
C GLU A 58 -14.94 -11.80 0.58
N LYS A 59 -15.40 -10.54 0.46
CA LYS A 59 -15.10 -9.71 -0.72
C LYS A 59 -13.61 -9.38 -0.85
N ARG A 60 -12.88 -9.32 0.27
CA ARG A 60 -11.42 -9.13 0.30
C ARG A 60 -10.67 -10.43 0.01
N ALA A 61 -11.14 -11.58 0.51
CA ALA A 61 -10.59 -12.88 0.13
C ALA A 61 -10.74 -13.14 -1.38
N ALA A 62 -11.85 -12.69 -1.97
CA ALA A 62 -12.07 -12.73 -3.42
C ALA A 62 -11.20 -11.73 -4.21
N ASN A 63 -10.61 -10.72 -3.56
CA ASN A 63 -9.70 -9.74 -4.16
C ASN A 63 -8.48 -9.50 -3.27
N PRO A 64 -7.49 -10.42 -3.24
CA PRO A 64 -6.31 -10.31 -2.38
C PRO A 64 -5.50 -9.02 -2.62
N LYS A 65 -5.59 -8.47 -3.83
CA LYS A 65 -4.98 -7.18 -4.23
C LYS A 65 -5.66 -5.95 -3.61
N ALA A 66 -6.74 -6.14 -2.85
CA ALA A 66 -7.52 -5.06 -2.27
C ALA A 66 -7.19 -4.82 -0.79
N ALA A 67 -6.21 -5.52 -0.20
CA ALA A 67 -5.62 -5.08 1.07
C ALA A 67 -5.05 -3.66 0.88
N ALA A 68 -5.31 -2.74 1.82
CA ALA A 68 -4.71 -1.42 1.72
C ALA A 68 -3.20 -1.55 1.90
N ALA A 69 -2.43 -0.89 1.03
CA ALA A 69 -0.98 -0.88 1.15
C ALA A 69 -0.55 -0.35 2.53
N VAL A 70 0.49 -0.95 3.10
CA VAL A 70 1.13 -0.39 4.30
C VAL A 70 1.85 0.88 3.91
N THR A 71 1.56 1.99 4.58
CA THR A 71 2.33 3.22 4.41
C THR A 71 3.50 3.22 5.38
N VAL A 72 4.71 3.31 4.84
CA VAL A 72 5.94 3.55 5.59
C VAL A 72 6.35 5.01 5.39
N VAL A 73 6.50 5.74 6.47
CA VAL A 73 6.81 7.16 6.47
C VAL A 73 8.32 7.36 6.52
N TYR A 74 8.85 8.18 5.62
CA TYR A 74 10.27 8.56 5.61
C TYR A 74 10.47 10.06 5.86
N ASP A 75 11.63 10.41 6.42
CA ASP A 75 12.10 11.79 6.55
C ASP A 75 13.43 11.96 5.83
N ALA A 76 13.49 12.92 4.89
CA ALA A 76 14.67 13.24 4.10
C ALA A 76 15.27 14.61 4.44
N SER A 77 14.79 15.27 5.50
CA SER A 77 15.29 16.59 5.94
C SER A 77 16.78 16.59 6.31
N ARG A 78 17.35 15.44 6.66
CA ARG A 78 18.78 15.27 7.01
C ARG A 78 19.65 14.81 5.84
N ALA A 79 19.10 14.77 4.63
CA ALA A 79 19.83 14.50 3.39
C ALA A 79 19.46 15.53 2.28
N PRO A 80 19.68 16.83 2.52
CA PRO A 80 19.27 17.89 1.60
C PRO A 80 19.93 17.79 0.21
N THR A 81 21.17 17.28 0.13
CA THR A 81 21.90 17.13 -1.14
C THR A 81 21.24 16.09 -2.05
N PHE A 82 20.62 15.07 -1.47
CA PHE A 82 20.04 13.93 -2.18
C PHE A 82 18.52 13.97 -2.35
N ARG A 83 17.86 15.10 -2.08
CA ARG A 83 16.38 15.23 -2.10
C ARG A 83 15.76 14.72 -3.40
N ALA A 84 16.36 15.03 -4.54
CA ALA A 84 15.84 14.61 -5.84
C ALA A 84 15.95 13.09 -6.04
N GLN A 85 17.06 12.49 -5.63
CA GLN A 85 17.32 11.05 -5.75
C GLN A 85 16.47 10.25 -4.78
N ILE A 86 16.24 10.77 -3.57
CA ILE A 86 15.33 10.17 -2.59
C ILE A 86 13.88 10.20 -3.12
N ALA A 87 13.42 11.33 -3.65
CA ALA A 87 12.09 11.42 -4.25
C ALA A 87 11.95 10.45 -5.44
N ARG A 88 12.99 10.33 -6.26
CA ARG A 88 13.00 9.40 -7.40
C ARG A 88 13.02 7.93 -6.96
N SER A 89 13.80 7.58 -5.94
CA SER A 89 13.86 6.21 -5.43
C SER A 89 12.53 5.76 -4.84
N THR A 90 11.85 6.64 -4.09
CA THR A 90 10.55 6.32 -3.48
C THR A 90 9.45 6.23 -4.55
N GLU A 91 9.50 7.05 -5.60
CA GLU A 91 8.63 6.92 -6.77
C GLU A 91 8.83 5.59 -7.51
N ILE A 92 10.08 5.17 -7.72
CA ILE A 92 10.40 3.88 -8.35
C ILE A 92 9.81 2.74 -7.54
N TRP A 93 10.02 2.70 -6.23
CA TRP A 93 9.42 1.67 -5.37
C TRP A 93 7.89 1.74 -5.39
N ASN A 94 7.30 2.92 -5.24
CA ASN A 94 5.85 3.12 -5.25
C ASN A 94 5.17 2.72 -6.56
N SER A 95 5.87 2.79 -7.69
CA SER A 95 5.37 2.30 -8.99
C SER A 95 5.67 0.82 -9.25
N SER A 96 6.61 0.24 -8.50
CA SER A 96 7.07 -1.14 -8.66
C SER A 96 6.31 -2.15 -7.79
N VAL A 97 5.72 -1.71 -6.67
CA VAL A 97 5.02 -2.59 -5.71
C VAL A 97 3.70 -1.99 -5.20
N SER A 98 2.84 -2.85 -4.67
CA SER A 98 1.45 -2.58 -4.34
C SER A 98 1.16 -2.70 -2.85
N ASN A 99 1.77 -3.64 -2.14
CA ASN A 99 1.47 -3.92 -0.73
C ASN A 99 2.15 -2.95 0.26
N VAL A 100 3.08 -2.12 -0.21
CA VAL A 100 3.75 -1.07 0.58
C VAL A 100 3.85 0.22 -0.22
N LYS A 101 3.71 1.36 0.46
CA LYS A 101 3.92 2.71 -0.08
C LYS A 101 4.86 3.50 0.82
N LEU A 102 5.81 4.18 0.21
CA LEU A 102 6.72 5.12 0.86
C LEU A 102 6.13 6.53 0.77
N GLN A 103 6.04 7.23 1.88
CA GLN A 103 5.50 8.58 1.94
C GLN A 103 6.39 9.48 2.79
N GLU A 104 6.73 10.67 2.28
CA GLU A 104 7.46 11.65 3.07
C GLU A 104 6.55 12.25 4.16
N GLY A 105 7.05 12.41 5.38
CA GLY A 105 6.26 13.02 6.45
C GLY A 105 7.02 13.23 7.76
N SER A 106 6.35 13.91 8.70
CA SER A 106 6.79 13.98 10.09
C SER A 106 6.39 12.71 10.85
N ASN A 107 7.13 12.36 11.91
CA ASN A 107 7.05 11.07 12.63
C ASN A 107 7.42 9.87 11.74
N ALA A 108 8.56 9.98 11.07
CA ALA A 108 9.03 8.96 10.15
C ALA A 108 9.44 7.64 10.84
N ASP A 109 9.14 6.52 10.19
CA ASP A 109 9.59 5.18 10.55
C ASP A 109 11.10 5.02 10.25
N PHE A 110 11.57 5.64 9.17
CA PHE A 110 13.00 5.73 8.86
C PHE A 110 13.44 7.08 8.29
N THR A 111 14.76 7.34 8.34
CA THR A 111 15.34 8.63 7.90
C THR A 111 16.44 8.46 6.87
N TYR A 112 16.59 9.41 5.95
CA TYR A 112 17.79 9.54 5.12
C TYR A 112 18.77 10.52 5.77
N ARG A 113 20.06 10.20 5.68
CA ARG A 113 21.19 10.99 6.18
C ARG A 113 22.26 11.05 5.10
N GLU A 114 23.15 12.03 5.18
CA GLU A 114 24.25 12.17 4.22
C GLU A 114 25.57 12.53 4.89
N GLY A 115 26.69 12.19 4.24
CA GLY A 115 28.02 12.49 4.74
C GLY A 115 29.13 11.78 3.97
N ASN A 116 30.30 11.68 4.60
CA ASN A 116 31.42 10.87 4.10
C ASN A 116 31.59 9.63 4.98
N ASP A 117 31.57 8.45 4.37
CA ASP A 117 31.98 7.20 4.98
C ASP A 117 32.82 6.41 3.97
N PRO A 118 34.07 6.00 4.30
CA PRO A 118 34.91 5.26 3.36
C PRO A 118 34.31 3.92 2.91
N ARG A 119 33.30 3.40 3.62
CA ARG A 119 32.58 2.17 3.28
C ARG A 119 31.48 2.38 2.22
N GLY A 120 31.09 3.62 1.94
CA GLY A 120 29.99 3.97 1.05
C GLY A 120 28.65 4.17 1.77
N SER A 121 27.57 4.24 0.99
CA SER A 121 26.20 4.30 1.51
C SER A 121 25.82 2.97 2.16
N TYR A 122 24.88 3.03 3.11
CA TYR A 122 24.38 1.83 3.79
C TYR A 122 23.02 2.09 4.43
N ALA A 123 22.26 1.00 4.63
CA ALA A 123 21.05 0.98 5.44
C ALA A 123 21.32 0.33 6.81
N SER A 124 20.88 1.00 7.88
CA SER A 124 20.78 0.44 9.23
C SER A 124 19.30 0.28 9.55
N THR A 125 18.77 -0.90 9.32
CA THR A 125 17.33 -1.18 9.31
C THR A 125 17.00 -2.55 9.90
N ASP A 126 15.74 -2.74 10.33
CA ASP A 126 15.17 -4.03 10.68
C ASP A 126 14.69 -4.84 9.46
N GLY A 127 14.76 -4.25 8.26
CA GLY A 127 14.26 -4.84 7.03
C GLY A 127 12.73 -4.82 6.91
N HIS A 128 12.06 -4.02 7.74
CA HIS A 128 10.61 -3.91 7.76
C HIS A 128 10.12 -2.47 8.00
N GLY A 129 10.78 -1.51 7.36
CA GLY A 129 10.34 -0.11 7.31
C GLY A 129 10.99 0.83 8.33
N ASN A 130 11.78 0.33 9.29
CA ASN A 130 12.36 1.18 10.34
C ASN A 130 13.87 1.40 10.18
N GLY A 131 14.37 2.51 10.71
CA GLY A 131 15.80 2.76 10.89
C GLY A 131 16.33 3.99 10.15
N TYR A 132 17.46 3.87 9.47
CA TYR A 132 17.98 4.96 8.63
C TYR A 132 18.84 4.47 7.47
N ILE A 133 18.92 5.31 6.44
CA ILE A 133 19.84 5.17 5.31
C ILE A 133 20.87 6.30 5.41
N PHE A 134 22.13 5.97 5.21
CA PHE A 134 23.22 6.93 5.05
C PHE A 134 23.68 6.93 3.59
N LEU A 135 23.69 8.10 2.96
CA LEU A 135 24.14 8.31 1.59
C LEU A 135 25.54 8.94 1.59
N ASP A 136 26.52 8.20 1.10
CA ASP A 136 27.90 8.67 1.01
C ASP A 136 28.12 9.55 -0.24
N TYR A 137 28.80 10.68 -0.05
CA TYR A 137 29.06 11.61 -1.15
C TYR A 137 29.94 11.02 -2.25
N ARG A 138 30.99 10.27 -1.90
CA ARG A 138 31.95 9.77 -2.89
C ARG A 138 31.33 8.68 -3.75
N GLN A 139 30.62 7.74 -3.15
CA GLN A 139 29.95 6.67 -3.86
C GLN A 139 28.89 7.23 -4.82
N ASN A 140 28.07 8.19 -4.37
CA ASN A 140 27.03 8.81 -5.21
C ASN A 140 27.57 9.72 -6.32
N GLN A 141 28.85 10.09 -6.28
CA GLN A 141 29.54 10.76 -7.40
C GLN A 141 30.09 9.76 -8.43
N GLN A 142 30.42 8.54 -7.99
CA GLN A 142 31.03 7.50 -8.81
C GLN A 142 30.01 6.59 -9.48
N TYR A 143 28.90 6.31 -8.80
CA TYR A 143 27.81 5.47 -9.25
C TYR A 143 26.57 6.31 -9.55
N ASP A 144 25.61 5.74 -10.28
CA ASP A 144 24.30 6.39 -10.43
C ASP A 144 23.63 6.56 -9.05
N SER A 145 23.47 7.80 -8.62
CA SER A 145 22.96 8.13 -7.29
C SER A 145 21.50 7.70 -7.09
N THR A 146 20.70 7.61 -8.16
CA THR A 146 19.33 7.08 -8.06
C THR A 146 19.35 5.57 -7.79
N ARG A 147 20.22 4.81 -8.47
CA ARG A 147 20.43 3.39 -8.22
C ARG A 147 20.92 3.15 -6.80
N VAL A 148 21.94 3.88 -6.34
CA VAL A 148 22.45 3.77 -4.96
C VAL A 148 21.33 4.03 -3.96
N THR A 149 20.60 5.13 -4.11
CA THR A 149 19.53 5.49 -3.18
C THR A 149 18.40 4.45 -3.19
N ALA A 150 17.97 3.96 -4.37
CA ALA A 150 16.93 2.95 -4.49
C ALA A 150 17.34 1.58 -3.95
N HIS A 151 18.62 1.21 -4.10
CA HIS A 151 19.21 0.01 -3.52
C HIS A 151 19.13 0.04 -1.99
N GLU A 152 19.59 1.13 -1.37
CA GLU A 152 19.51 1.27 0.09
C GLU A 152 18.06 1.29 0.60
N THR A 153 17.14 1.91 -0.16
CA THR A 153 15.71 1.83 0.14
C THR A 153 15.18 0.39 0.07
N GLY A 154 15.72 -0.43 -0.83
CA GLY A 154 15.37 -1.85 -0.94
C GLY A 154 15.67 -2.66 0.33
N HIS A 155 16.76 -2.32 1.04
CA HIS A 155 17.07 -2.93 2.34
C HIS A 155 16.02 -2.60 3.40
N VAL A 156 15.55 -1.36 3.46
CA VAL A 156 14.47 -0.96 4.38
C VAL A 156 13.18 -1.72 4.09
N LEU A 157 12.94 -2.08 2.82
CA LEU A 157 11.81 -2.91 2.39
C LEU A 157 12.03 -4.43 2.59
N GLY A 158 13.21 -4.84 3.08
CA GLY A 158 13.53 -6.21 3.49
C GLY A 158 14.27 -7.05 2.45
N LEU A 159 14.83 -6.43 1.41
CA LEU A 159 15.68 -7.14 0.46
C LEU A 159 17.14 -7.22 0.96
N PRO A 160 17.80 -8.39 0.89
CA PRO A 160 19.23 -8.50 1.18
C PRO A 160 20.05 -8.08 -0.04
N ASP A 161 21.34 -7.84 0.18
CA ASP A 161 22.33 -7.72 -0.88
C ASP A 161 22.47 -9.02 -1.70
N HIS A 162 22.86 -8.85 -2.96
CA HIS A 162 23.28 -9.92 -3.85
C HIS A 162 24.34 -9.42 -4.84
N TYR A 163 25.53 -9.09 -4.33
CA TYR A 163 26.58 -8.38 -5.08
C TYR A 163 27.08 -9.09 -6.34
N GLU A 164 26.88 -10.41 -6.43
CA GLU A 164 27.23 -11.22 -7.60
C GLU A 164 26.19 -11.14 -8.73
N GLY A 165 25.04 -10.50 -8.48
CA GLY A 165 23.95 -10.33 -9.42
C GLY A 165 24.27 -9.37 -10.58
N PRO A 166 23.52 -9.45 -11.70
CA PRO A 166 23.67 -8.57 -12.85
C PRO A 166 23.18 -7.14 -12.58
N CYS A 167 23.46 -6.22 -13.51
CA CYS A 167 22.94 -4.83 -13.46
C CYS A 167 21.40 -4.74 -13.49
N SER A 168 20.72 -5.76 -14.03
CA SER A 168 19.26 -5.83 -14.01
C SER A 168 18.68 -6.02 -12.61
N GLU A 169 19.46 -6.55 -11.66
CA GLU A 169 19.08 -6.62 -10.26
C GLU A 169 19.45 -5.29 -9.57
N LEU A 170 18.52 -4.71 -8.83
CA LEU A 170 18.79 -3.52 -8.04
C LEU A 170 19.67 -3.86 -6.83
N MET A 171 19.45 -5.02 -6.22
CA MET A 171 20.12 -5.49 -5.02
C MET A 171 21.51 -6.06 -5.27
N SER A 172 21.97 -6.10 -6.52
CA SER A 172 23.41 -6.27 -6.83
C SER A 172 24.23 -5.03 -6.52
N GLY A 173 23.58 -3.89 -6.26
CA GLY A 173 24.21 -2.67 -5.77
C GLY A 173 25.33 -2.21 -6.67
N GLY A 174 26.52 -2.06 -6.09
CA GLY A 174 27.74 -1.66 -6.79
C GLY A 174 28.50 -2.80 -7.49
N GLY A 175 28.10 -4.06 -7.32
CA GLY A 175 28.80 -5.23 -7.89
C GLY A 175 29.02 -5.15 -9.41
N PRO A 176 28.01 -4.77 -10.21
CA PRO A 176 28.15 -4.56 -11.65
C PRO A 176 29.03 -3.38 -12.09
N GLY A 177 29.55 -2.60 -11.14
CA GLY A 177 30.40 -1.43 -11.40
C GLY A 177 29.64 -0.16 -11.81
N PRO A 178 30.36 0.97 -11.91
CA PRO A 178 29.76 2.31 -12.06
C PRO A 178 29.08 2.56 -13.42
N SER A 179 29.36 1.74 -14.44
CA SER A 179 28.62 1.80 -15.71
C SER A 179 27.17 1.32 -15.59
N CYS A 180 26.82 0.62 -14.51
CA CYS A 180 25.46 0.19 -14.25
C CYS A 180 24.64 1.31 -13.62
N THR A 181 23.59 1.74 -14.34
CA THR A 181 22.72 2.85 -13.92
C THR A 181 21.26 2.44 -13.74
N ASN A 182 20.92 1.15 -13.90
CA ASN A 182 19.55 0.68 -13.69
C ASN A 182 19.14 0.84 -12.23
N ALA A 183 18.11 1.65 -11.96
CA ALA A 183 17.57 1.85 -10.62
C ALA A 183 16.25 1.08 -10.37
N ILE A 184 15.80 0.28 -11.34
CA ILE A 184 14.50 -0.40 -11.28
C ILE A 184 14.66 -1.80 -10.70
N PRO A 185 13.88 -2.17 -9.65
CA PRO A 185 13.91 -3.53 -9.14
C PRO A 185 13.34 -4.51 -10.15
N ASP A 186 13.96 -5.69 -10.25
CA ASP A 186 13.55 -6.73 -11.17
C ASP A 186 12.22 -7.39 -10.75
N ALA A 187 11.74 -8.37 -11.52
CA ALA A 187 10.50 -9.06 -11.17
C ALA A 187 10.58 -9.86 -9.86
N ASN A 188 11.74 -10.42 -9.52
CA ASN A 188 11.95 -11.26 -8.34
C ASN A 188 12.01 -10.41 -7.06
N GLU A 189 12.73 -9.29 -7.12
CA GLU A 189 12.86 -8.28 -6.07
C GLU A 189 11.49 -7.69 -5.73
N ARG A 190 10.73 -7.26 -6.75
CA ARG A 190 9.35 -6.80 -6.58
C ARG A 190 8.47 -7.86 -5.93
N ALA A 191 8.49 -9.09 -6.44
CA ALA A 191 7.68 -10.17 -5.90
C ALA A 191 8.07 -10.51 -4.45
N LYS A 192 9.33 -10.37 -4.07
CA LYS A 192 9.79 -10.58 -2.69
C LYS A 192 9.27 -9.49 -1.76
N VAL A 193 9.36 -8.21 -2.15
CA VAL A 193 8.75 -7.10 -1.39
C VAL A 193 7.24 -7.31 -1.24
N GLU A 194 6.53 -7.66 -2.31
CA GLU A 194 5.08 -7.89 -2.22
C GLU A 194 4.74 -8.99 -1.19
N ARG A 195 5.53 -10.07 -1.13
CA ARG A 195 5.35 -11.14 -0.12
C ARG A 195 5.67 -10.67 1.29
N LEU A 196 6.75 -9.90 1.49
CA LEU A 196 7.16 -9.39 2.80
C LEU A 196 6.08 -8.47 3.40
N TRP A 197 5.40 -7.70 2.56
CA TRP A 197 4.42 -6.69 3.00
C TRP A 197 2.96 -7.11 2.88
N ALA A 198 2.67 -8.33 2.41
CA ALA A 198 1.29 -8.84 2.22
C ALA A 198 0.45 -8.87 3.50
N ASN A 199 1.07 -9.12 4.67
CA ASN A 199 0.35 -9.31 5.94
C ASN A 199 0.28 -8.04 6.81
N GLY A 200 0.95 -6.95 6.44
CA GLY A 200 0.94 -5.74 7.26
C GLY A 200 -0.45 -5.12 7.40
N PHE A 201 -1.31 -5.30 6.40
CA PHE A 201 -2.72 -4.91 6.47
C PHE A 201 -3.55 -5.77 7.42
N ALA A 202 -3.31 -7.09 7.47
CA ALA A 202 -4.01 -7.99 8.39
C ALA A 202 -3.68 -7.64 9.86
N ALA A 203 -2.41 -7.39 10.16
CA ALA A 203 -1.99 -6.94 11.48
C ALA A 203 -2.52 -5.53 11.83
N ALA A 204 -2.59 -4.62 10.86
CA ALA A 204 -3.19 -3.30 11.05
C ALA A 204 -4.72 -3.38 11.28
N MET A 205 -5.41 -4.28 10.59
CA MET A 205 -6.83 -4.56 10.81
C MET A 205 -7.08 -5.19 12.18
N ASP A 206 -6.30 -6.18 12.59
CA ASP A 206 -6.42 -6.80 13.92
C ASP A 206 -6.21 -5.76 15.03
N LYS A 207 -5.20 -4.89 14.87
CA LYS A 207 -4.95 -3.78 15.81
C LYS A 207 -6.11 -2.77 15.84
N ALA A 208 -6.69 -2.45 14.69
CA ALA A 208 -7.85 -1.55 14.59
C ALA A 208 -9.12 -2.17 15.21
N LEU A 209 -9.38 -3.47 14.97
CA LEU A 209 -10.49 -4.22 15.54
C LEU A 209 -10.35 -4.35 17.06
N HIS A 210 -9.15 -4.65 17.57
CA HIS A 210 -8.88 -4.68 19.00
C HIS A 210 -9.08 -3.32 19.67
N LYS A 211 -8.75 -2.21 18.99
CA LYS A 211 -8.98 -0.85 19.51
C LYS A 211 -10.47 -0.48 19.50
N ALA A 212 -11.24 -0.93 18.52
CA ALA A 212 -12.68 -0.68 18.41
C ALA A 212 -13.51 -1.53 19.39
N ALA A 213 -12.97 -2.66 19.84
CA ALA A 213 -13.61 -3.56 20.81
C ALA A 213 -13.37 -3.18 22.29
N ARG A 214 -12.61 -2.11 22.55
CA ARG A 214 -12.37 -1.53 23.88
C ARG A 214 -13.09 -0.21 24.01
#